data_AF-A0A5E6NMC5-F1
#
_entry.id   AF-A0A5E6NMC5-F1
#
_cell.length_a   1.000
_cell.length_b   1.000
_cell.length_c   1.000
_cell.angle_alpha   90.00
_cell.angle_beta   90.00
_cell.angle_gamma   90.00
#
_symmetry.space_group_name_H-M   'P 1'
#
loop_
_entity.id
_entity.type
_entity.pdbx_description
1 polymer ?
#
loop_
_entity_poly.entity_id
_entity_poly.type
_entity_poly.pdbx_seq_one_letter_code
_entity_poly.pdbx_strand_id
1 'polypeptide(L)'
;MLKRLKTATLIRHFRHVKKRAKAKKALTRLRTIANKLIRELQRKLPQYLLFEIYQKHFLFYQRVLAQKPKDKNKIYSLHEPDVYVIAKGKDHKQYEYGNKVSIVSTKDTNIIVGVASHDKNIHDSKTLTVAISHANSNRNKPIKQAVCDRGYVGAKVVLGATSSCLKKPLSETIVINETKSANCVKDERRLSRLSDILNRILDFLETCSKGKLVMRLMY
;
A
#
# COMPACT_ATOMS: atom_id res chain seq x y z
N MET A 1 2.49 3.70 -32.72
CA MET A 1 1.66 3.58 -31.49
C MET A 1 2.47 3.86 -30.20
N LEU A 2 3.66 3.28 -30.04
CA LEU A 2 4.53 3.41 -28.87
C LEU A 2 4.94 4.87 -28.52
N LYS A 3 5.30 5.71 -29.50
CA LYS A 3 5.64 7.13 -29.26
C LYS A 3 4.51 7.93 -28.58
N ARG A 4 3.25 7.64 -28.94
CA ARG A 4 2.05 8.28 -28.35
C ARG A 4 1.74 7.77 -26.94
N LEU A 5 2.12 6.53 -26.63
CA LEU A 5 2.01 5.99 -25.26
C LEU A 5 3.03 6.66 -24.35
N LYS A 6 4.30 6.73 -24.77
CA LYS A 6 5.38 7.38 -24.00
C LYS A 6 5.04 8.83 -23.65
N THR A 7 4.50 9.61 -24.59
CA THR A 7 4.09 11.00 -24.31
C THR A 7 2.89 11.09 -23.36
N ALA A 8 1.90 10.19 -23.48
CA ALA A 8 0.79 10.13 -22.52
C ALA A 8 1.27 9.78 -21.10
N THR A 9 2.24 8.87 -20.97
CA THR A 9 2.87 8.48 -19.69
C THR A 9 3.61 9.63 -19.03
N LEU A 10 4.28 10.49 -19.81
CA LEU A 10 4.99 11.66 -19.27
C LEU A 10 4.04 12.77 -18.83
N ILE A 11 3.05 13.10 -19.66
CA ILE A 11 2.17 14.25 -19.44
C ILE A 11 1.21 14.06 -18.26
N ARG A 12 0.96 12.81 -17.85
CA ARG A 12 -0.03 12.47 -16.84
C ARG A 12 0.29 13.01 -15.44
N HIS A 13 1.56 13.33 -15.13
CA HIS A 13 1.99 13.78 -13.80
C HIS A 13 1.84 15.29 -13.56
N PHE A 14 1.60 16.09 -14.62
CA PHE A 14 1.52 17.55 -14.54
C PHE A 14 0.33 18.00 -13.68
N ARG A 15 0.63 18.84 -12.67
CA ARG A 15 -0.36 19.45 -11.76
C ARG A 15 -0.80 20.86 -12.18
N HIS A 16 -0.02 21.52 -13.04
CA HIS A 16 -0.26 22.90 -13.44
C HIS A 16 -1.64 23.07 -14.09
N VAL A 17 -2.38 24.13 -13.69
CA VAL A 17 -3.78 24.38 -14.10
C VAL A 17 -3.95 24.30 -15.63
N LYS A 18 -3.09 25.00 -16.38
CA LYS A 18 -3.10 25.00 -17.87
C LYS A 18 -2.87 23.61 -18.50
N LYS A 19 -2.17 22.69 -17.83
CA LYS A 19 -1.86 21.33 -18.34
C LYS A 19 -2.77 20.25 -17.75
N ARG A 20 -3.60 20.56 -16.75
CA ARG A 20 -4.47 19.61 -16.03
C ARG A 20 -5.47 18.93 -16.96
N ALA A 21 -6.06 19.67 -17.91
CA ALA A 21 -6.98 19.10 -18.90
C ALA A 21 -6.28 18.07 -19.81
N LYS A 22 -5.05 18.38 -20.27
CA LYS A 22 -4.24 17.47 -21.09
C LYS A 22 -3.87 16.19 -20.31
N ALA A 23 -3.47 16.34 -19.05
CA ALA A 23 -3.17 15.21 -18.17
C ALA A 23 -4.40 14.30 -17.95
N LYS A 24 -5.59 14.88 -17.74
CA LYS A 24 -6.84 14.11 -17.60
C LYS A 24 -7.16 13.33 -18.87
N LYS A 25 -7.05 13.95 -20.05
CA LYS A 25 -7.24 13.27 -21.36
C LYS A 25 -6.25 12.12 -21.55
N ALA A 26 -4.98 12.32 -21.20
CA ALA A 26 -3.95 11.27 -21.26
C ALA A 26 -4.31 10.07 -20.36
N LEU A 27 -4.76 10.32 -19.12
CA LEU A 27 -5.20 9.25 -18.21
C LEU A 27 -6.41 8.48 -18.74
N THR A 28 -7.42 9.17 -19.29
CA THR A 28 -8.58 8.50 -19.90
C THR A 28 -8.13 7.60 -21.05
N ARG A 29 -7.23 8.09 -21.91
CA ARG A 29 -6.68 7.31 -23.03
C ARG A 29 -5.93 6.07 -22.56
N LEU A 30 -5.07 6.19 -21.54
CA LEU A 30 -4.36 5.04 -20.95
C LEU A 30 -5.34 4.00 -20.39
N ARG A 31 -6.41 4.46 -19.73
CA ARG A 31 -7.48 3.57 -19.22
C ARG A 31 -8.20 2.84 -20.35
N THR A 32 -8.51 3.51 -21.46
CA THR A 32 -9.12 2.86 -22.64
C THR A 32 -8.21 1.80 -23.23
N ILE A 33 -6.91 2.11 -23.39
CA ILE A 33 -5.93 1.17 -23.95
C ILE A 33 -5.77 -0.06 -23.06
N ALA A 34 -5.64 0.13 -21.73
CA ALA A 34 -5.55 -0.98 -20.79
C ALA A 34 -6.78 -1.89 -20.83
N ASN A 35 -7.99 -1.32 -20.88
CA ASN A 35 -9.22 -2.10 -21.03
C ASN A 35 -9.27 -2.88 -22.35
N LYS A 36 -8.85 -2.25 -23.45
CA LYS A 36 -8.79 -2.94 -24.75
C LYS A 36 -7.82 -4.11 -24.70
N LEU A 37 -6.62 -3.92 -24.13
CA LEU A 37 -5.62 -4.98 -24.02
C LEU A 37 -6.09 -6.15 -23.17
N ILE A 38 -6.73 -5.90 -22.02
CA ILE A 38 -7.29 -6.97 -21.20
C ILE A 38 -8.34 -7.78 -21.99
N ARG A 39 -9.23 -7.11 -22.72
CA ARG A 39 -10.25 -7.77 -23.55
C ARG A 39 -9.66 -8.53 -24.74
N GLU A 40 -8.57 -8.05 -25.31
CA GLU A 40 -7.82 -8.76 -26.37
C GLU A 40 -7.16 -10.03 -25.81
N LEU A 41 -6.49 -9.92 -24.66
CA LEU A 41 -5.88 -11.06 -23.99
C LEU A 41 -6.93 -12.14 -23.66
N GLN A 42 -8.06 -11.74 -23.09
CA GLN A 42 -9.14 -12.67 -22.76
C GLN A 42 -9.73 -13.40 -23.98
N ARG A 43 -9.67 -12.81 -25.18
CA ARG A 43 -10.15 -13.45 -26.41
C ARG A 43 -9.11 -14.35 -27.08
N LYS A 44 -7.81 -14.04 -26.93
CA LYS A 44 -6.73 -14.75 -27.61
C LYS A 44 -6.14 -15.89 -26.79
N LEU A 45 -6.23 -15.84 -25.47
CA LEU A 45 -5.72 -16.90 -24.60
C LEU A 45 -6.68 -18.10 -24.57
N PRO A 46 -6.16 -19.34 -24.54
CA PRO A 46 -6.98 -20.53 -24.35
C PRO A 46 -7.61 -20.52 -22.96
N GLN A 47 -8.84 -21.06 -22.88
CA GLN A 47 -9.68 -21.02 -21.68
C GLN A 47 -9.00 -21.62 -20.45
N TYR A 48 -8.28 -22.73 -20.64
CA TYR A 48 -7.49 -23.41 -19.60
C TYR A 48 -6.51 -22.46 -18.90
N LEU A 49 -5.65 -21.76 -19.66
CA LEU A 49 -4.66 -20.83 -19.08
C LEU A 49 -5.33 -19.66 -18.36
N LEU A 50 -6.45 -19.20 -18.90
CA LEU A 50 -7.18 -18.05 -18.37
C LEU A 50 -7.82 -18.35 -17.01
N PHE A 51 -8.42 -19.54 -16.86
CA PHE A 51 -9.11 -19.94 -15.65
C PHE A 51 -8.19 -20.53 -14.58
N GLU A 52 -7.24 -21.38 -14.95
CA GLU A 52 -6.42 -22.07 -13.95
C GLU A 52 -5.25 -21.22 -13.45
N ILE A 53 -4.60 -20.48 -14.35
CA ILE A 53 -3.34 -19.80 -14.04
C ILE A 53 -3.57 -18.30 -13.78
N TYR A 54 -4.27 -17.61 -14.69
CA TYR A 54 -4.29 -16.15 -14.71
C TYR A 54 -5.54 -15.50 -14.12
N GLN A 55 -6.52 -16.29 -13.67
CA GLN A 55 -7.81 -15.78 -13.20
C GLN A 55 -7.66 -14.71 -12.11
N LYS A 56 -6.81 -14.98 -11.11
CA LYS A 56 -6.51 -14.04 -10.01
C LYS A 56 -5.95 -12.71 -10.51
N HIS A 57 -5.04 -12.76 -11.48
CA HIS A 57 -4.43 -11.56 -12.08
C HIS A 57 -5.44 -10.75 -12.90
N PHE A 58 -6.27 -11.41 -13.70
CA PHE A 58 -7.32 -10.73 -14.47
C PHE A 58 -8.33 -10.04 -13.56
N LEU A 59 -8.80 -10.73 -12.52
CA LEU A 59 -9.72 -10.16 -11.54
C LEU A 59 -9.09 -8.94 -10.84
N PHE A 60 -7.81 -9.05 -10.47
CA PHE A 60 -7.07 -7.96 -9.85
C PHE A 60 -6.96 -6.73 -10.79
N TYR A 61 -6.54 -6.92 -12.04
CA TYR A 61 -6.43 -5.82 -12.99
C TYR A 61 -7.79 -5.19 -13.34
N GLN A 62 -8.83 -6.00 -13.51
CA GLN A 62 -10.19 -5.51 -13.71
C GLN A 62 -10.66 -4.67 -12.51
N ARG A 63 -10.40 -5.13 -11.28
CA ARG A 63 -10.70 -4.37 -10.06
C ARG A 63 -9.95 -3.03 -10.03
N VAL A 64 -8.67 -3.01 -10.39
CA VAL A 64 -7.88 -1.76 -10.48
C VAL A 64 -8.44 -0.81 -11.54
N LEU A 65 -8.83 -1.32 -12.71
CA LEU A 65 -9.41 -0.53 -13.79
C LEU A 65 -10.84 -0.06 -13.52
N ALA A 66 -11.61 -0.73 -12.66
CA ALA A 66 -12.98 -0.36 -12.32
C ALA A 66 -13.03 0.78 -11.29
N GLN A 67 -12.00 0.95 -10.46
CA GLN A 67 -11.98 1.95 -9.38
C GLN A 67 -12.31 3.37 -9.85
N LYS A 68 -13.14 4.05 -9.06
CA LYS A 68 -13.54 5.46 -9.21
C LYS A 68 -12.88 6.34 -8.15
N PRO A 69 -12.86 7.67 -8.35
CA PRO A 69 -12.18 8.59 -7.45
C PRO A 69 -12.68 8.59 -6.00
N LYS A 70 -13.96 8.31 -5.77
CA LYS A 70 -14.63 8.37 -4.46
C LYS A 70 -14.69 7.03 -3.72
N ASP A 71 -14.24 5.95 -4.33
CA ASP A 71 -14.34 4.61 -3.73
C ASP A 71 -13.48 4.46 -2.46
N LYS A 72 -13.91 3.60 -1.54
CA LYS A 72 -13.12 3.23 -0.35
C LYS A 72 -12.17 2.07 -0.70
N ASN A 73 -11.13 1.85 0.12
CA ASN A 73 -10.18 0.73 -0.01
C ASN A 73 -9.59 0.57 -1.43
N LYS A 74 -8.98 1.65 -1.92
CA LYS A 74 -8.37 1.67 -3.25
C LYS A 74 -7.03 0.95 -3.21
N ILE A 75 -6.75 0.22 -4.28
CA ILE A 75 -5.44 -0.43 -4.49
C ILE A 75 -4.49 0.62 -5.04
N TYR A 76 -3.47 1.04 -4.29
CA TYR A 76 -2.59 2.14 -4.71
C TYR A 76 -1.39 1.69 -5.54
N SER A 77 -0.92 0.46 -5.33
CA SER A 77 0.20 -0.15 -6.06
C SER A 77 -0.21 -1.52 -6.61
N LEU A 78 0.34 -1.90 -7.76
CA LEU A 78 0.13 -3.26 -8.29
C LEU A 78 1.02 -4.29 -7.60
N HIS A 79 2.21 -3.85 -7.16
CA HIS A 79 3.20 -4.69 -6.48
C HIS A 79 2.84 -4.91 -5.02
N GLU A 80 2.26 -3.91 -4.37
CA GLU A 80 1.88 -3.96 -2.95
C GLU A 80 0.39 -3.59 -2.80
N PRO A 81 -0.53 -4.57 -2.89
CA PRO A 81 -1.96 -4.31 -2.85
C PRO A 81 -2.48 -3.86 -1.47
N ASP A 82 -1.77 -4.22 -0.41
CA ASP A 82 -2.17 -3.98 0.99
C ASP A 82 -1.78 -2.58 1.50
N VAL A 83 -1.06 -1.81 0.67
CA VAL A 83 -0.64 -0.45 1.01
C VAL A 83 -1.82 0.52 0.93
N TYR A 84 -1.98 1.34 1.97
CA TYR A 84 -2.92 2.45 1.99
C TYR A 84 -2.21 3.81 2.00
N VAL A 85 -3.03 4.85 1.82
CA VAL A 85 -2.58 6.24 1.74
C VAL A 85 -2.90 6.99 3.02
N ILE A 86 -1.89 7.70 3.52
CA ILE A 86 -1.98 8.62 4.64
C ILE A 86 -1.74 10.03 4.11
N ALA A 87 -2.68 10.95 4.33
CA ALA A 87 -2.48 12.35 3.99
C ALA A 87 -1.58 13.03 5.02
N LYS A 88 -0.52 13.71 4.56
CA LYS A 88 0.46 14.38 5.43
C LYS A 88 0.23 15.88 5.59
N GLY A 89 -0.63 16.47 4.76
CA GLY A 89 -0.93 17.91 4.80
C GLY A 89 0.23 18.82 4.36
N LYS A 90 1.32 18.25 3.81
CA LYS A 90 2.48 19.03 3.32
C LYS A 90 2.35 19.28 1.83
N ASP A 91 2.67 20.48 1.37
CA ASP A 91 2.54 20.85 -0.05
C ASP A 91 3.50 20.04 -0.95
N HIS A 92 4.77 19.90 -0.53
CA HIS A 92 5.79 19.14 -1.26
C HIS A 92 5.61 17.61 -1.15
N LYS A 93 4.85 17.11 -0.17
CA LYS A 93 4.56 15.68 0.01
C LYS A 93 3.18 15.50 0.63
N GLN A 94 2.16 15.48 -0.20
CA GLN A 94 0.76 15.43 0.24
C GLN A 94 0.36 14.08 0.84
N TYR A 95 0.98 13.00 0.34
CA TYR A 95 0.62 11.63 0.67
C TYR A 95 1.85 10.80 1.00
N GLU A 96 1.68 9.89 1.96
CA GLU A 96 2.57 8.77 2.21
C GLU A 96 1.82 7.49 1.89
N TYR A 97 2.52 6.58 1.21
CA TYR A 97 2.06 5.24 0.90
C TYR A 97 2.80 4.30 1.83
N GLY A 98 2.06 3.49 2.57
CA GLY A 98 2.65 2.46 3.39
C GLY A 98 1.60 1.74 4.22
N ASN A 99 2.07 0.70 4.89
CA ASN A 99 1.32 0.05 5.94
C ASN A 99 1.76 0.60 7.31
N LYS A 100 0.84 0.76 8.26
CA LYS A 100 1.20 1.09 9.64
C LYS A 100 1.59 -0.18 10.35
N VAL A 101 2.68 -0.09 11.09
CA VAL A 101 3.18 -1.17 11.91
C VAL A 101 3.42 -0.62 13.31
N SER A 102 2.87 -1.31 14.30
CA SER A 102 3.15 -1.03 15.71
C SER A 102 4.28 -1.93 16.17
N ILE A 103 5.34 -1.34 16.69
CA ILE A 103 6.49 -2.05 17.24
C ILE A 103 6.50 -1.84 18.75
N VAL A 104 6.59 -2.95 19.48
CA VAL A 104 6.66 -2.99 20.93
C VAL A 104 8.07 -3.40 21.33
N SER A 105 8.76 -2.52 22.05
CA SER A 105 10.15 -2.72 22.48
C SER A 105 10.31 -2.52 23.98
N THR A 106 11.20 -3.29 24.60
CA THR A 106 11.56 -3.10 26.01
C THR A 106 12.35 -1.80 26.17
N LYS A 107 12.04 -0.99 27.18
CA LYS A 107 12.68 0.33 27.38
C LYS A 107 14.20 0.26 27.56
N ASP A 108 14.68 -0.67 28.39
CA ASP A 108 16.07 -0.64 28.85
C ASP A 108 17.01 -1.33 27.85
N THR A 109 16.53 -2.36 27.17
CA THR A 109 17.33 -3.19 26.26
C THR A 109 16.98 -3.01 24.78
N ASN A 110 15.94 -2.24 24.45
CA ASN A 110 15.40 -2.05 23.10
C ASN A 110 15.09 -3.36 22.34
N ILE A 111 14.90 -4.47 23.06
CA ILE A 111 14.51 -5.75 22.47
C ILE A 111 13.07 -5.66 21.98
N ILE A 112 12.85 -6.04 20.72
CA ILE A 112 11.52 -6.08 20.12
C ILE A 112 10.78 -7.31 20.66
N VAL A 113 9.66 -7.07 21.34
CA VAL A 113 8.81 -8.09 21.98
C VAL A 113 7.63 -8.45 21.08
N GLY A 114 7.13 -7.49 20.30
CA GLY A 114 5.97 -7.69 19.45
C GLY A 114 5.95 -6.73 18.28
N VAL A 115 5.44 -7.21 17.15
CA VAL A 115 5.24 -6.43 15.94
C VAL A 115 3.84 -6.73 15.44
N ALA A 116 3.04 -5.70 15.24
CA ALA A 116 1.69 -5.84 14.71
C ALA A 116 1.52 -4.99 13.46
N SER A 117 1.08 -5.63 12.37
CA SER A 117 0.74 -4.96 11.12
C SER A 117 -0.76 -4.63 11.07
N HIS A 118 -1.14 -3.50 10.47
CA HIS A 118 -2.53 -3.05 10.42
C HIS A 118 -3.02 -2.87 8.99
N ASP A 119 -3.80 -3.82 8.47
CA ASP A 119 -4.32 -3.79 7.09
C ASP A 119 -5.13 -2.54 6.72
N LYS A 120 -5.69 -1.87 7.74
CA LYS A 120 -6.53 -0.68 7.57
C LYS A 120 -5.86 0.52 8.22
N ASN A 121 -6.10 1.70 7.64
CA ASN A 121 -5.73 2.97 8.24
C ASN A 121 -6.61 3.29 9.46
N ILE A 122 -6.31 2.63 10.58
CA ILE A 122 -6.97 2.83 11.87
C ILE A 122 -6.25 3.98 12.59
N HIS A 123 -6.98 4.71 13.43
CA HIS A 123 -6.40 5.76 14.28
C HIS A 123 -5.48 5.13 15.33
N ASP A 124 -4.33 5.77 15.57
CA ASP A 124 -3.23 5.25 16.39
C ASP A 124 -3.69 4.87 17.81
N SER A 125 -4.59 5.65 18.43
CA SER A 125 -5.18 5.28 19.74
C SER A 125 -5.85 3.90 19.80
N LYS A 126 -6.30 3.35 18.67
CA LYS A 126 -6.96 2.04 18.57
C LYS A 126 -5.99 0.90 18.20
N THR A 127 -4.79 1.22 17.71
CA THR A 127 -3.78 0.20 17.34
C THR A 127 -3.12 -0.42 18.58
N LEU A 128 -3.15 0.32 19.69
CA LEU A 128 -2.53 -0.06 20.96
C LEU A 128 -3.03 -1.41 21.50
N THR A 129 -4.33 -1.70 21.37
CA THR A 129 -4.92 -2.97 21.81
C THR A 129 -4.30 -4.17 21.09
N VAL A 130 -4.12 -4.05 19.78
CA VAL A 130 -3.54 -5.12 18.95
C VAL A 130 -2.06 -5.30 19.29
N ALA A 131 -1.33 -4.19 19.45
CA ALA A 131 0.10 -4.21 19.78
C ALA A 131 0.36 -4.88 21.14
N ILE A 132 -0.39 -4.50 22.18
CA ILE A 132 -0.25 -5.07 23.53
C ILE A 132 -0.68 -6.54 23.56
N SER A 133 -1.78 -6.89 22.87
CA SER A 133 -2.23 -8.28 22.77
C SER A 133 -1.13 -9.17 22.17
N HIS A 134 -0.57 -8.77 21.03
CA HIS A 134 0.51 -9.51 20.38
C HIS A 134 1.77 -9.62 21.26
N ALA A 135 2.14 -8.54 21.95
CA ALA A 135 3.30 -8.55 22.84
C ALA A 135 3.08 -9.42 24.10
N ASN A 136 1.85 -9.50 24.63
CA ASN A 136 1.50 -10.39 25.73
C ASN A 136 1.52 -11.85 25.30
N SER A 137 1.09 -12.19 24.07
CA SER A 137 1.16 -13.57 23.56
C SER A 137 2.58 -14.14 23.54
N ASN A 138 3.59 -13.27 23.37
CA ASN A 138 5.00 -13.66 23.35
C ASN A 138 5.65 -13.70 24.75
N ARG A 139 4.90 -13.40 25.82
CA ARG A 139 5.44 -13.25 27.18
C ARG A 139 4.63 -14.03 28.21
N ASN A 140 5.32 -14.63 29.16
CA ASN A 140 4.68 -15.26 30.32
C ASN A 140 4.24 -14.24 31.39
N LYS A 141 4.85 -13.06 31.41
CA LYS A 141 4.52 -11.97 32.35
C LYS A 141 3.75 -10.86 31.62
N PRO A 142 2.54 -10.47 32.08
CA PRO A 142 1.75 -9.46 31.41
C PRO A 142 2.39 -8.07 31.52
N ILE A 143 2.12 -7.23 30.53
CA ILE A 143 2.58 -5.85 30.47
C ILE A 143 1.80 -4.99 31.46
N LYS A 144 2.50 -4.33 32.39
CA LYS A 144 1.87 -3.43 33.39
C LYS A 144 1.80 -1.98 32.92
N GLN A 145 2.84 -1.49 32.25
CA GLN A 145 2.96 -0.10 31.81
C GLN A 145 3.51 0.00 30.39
N ALA A 146 2.89 0.85 29.59
CA ALA A 146 3.29 1.14 28.22
C ALA A 146 3.53 2.66 28.04
N VAL A 147 4.75 3.03 27.69
CA VAL A 147 5.10 4.37 27.23
C VAL A 147 4.82 4.45 25.73
N CYS A 148 3.98 5.40 25.36
CA CYS A 148 3.55 5.60 23.99
C CYS A 148 3.92 7.00 23.51
N ASP A 149 4.04 7.14 22.19
CA ASP A 149 4.17 8.43 21.52
C ASP A 149 2.95 9.34 21.74
N ARG A 150 3.13 10.63 21.48
CA ARG A 150 2.05 11.64 21.57
C ARG A 150 0.87 11.36 20.63
N GLY A 151 1.03 10.51 19.62
CA GLY A 151 -0.06 10.11 18.72
C GLY A 151 -1.13 9.24 19.40
N TYR A 152 -0.78 8.58 20.51
CA TYR A 152 -1.66 7.66 21.24
C TYR A 152 -2.57 8.36 22.25
N VAL A 153 -3.15 9.50 21.88
CA VAL A 153 -4.03 10.26 22.79
C VAL A 153 -5.33 9.49 23.05
N GLY A 154 -5.75 9.42 24.32
CA GLY A 154 -7.08 8.95 24.71
C GLY A 154 -7.17 7.49 25.18
N ALA A 155 -6.15 6.66 24.90
CA ALA A 155 -6.04 5.35 25.51
C ALA A 155 -5.26 5.47 26.82
N LYS A 156 -5.93 5.35 27.97
CA LYS A 156 -5.29 5.42 29.31
C LYS A 156 -5.04 4.06 29.94
N VAL A 157 -5.96 3.12 29.72
CA VAL A 157 -5.86 1.73 30.18
C VAL A 157 -6.26 0.83 29.04
N VAL A 158 -5.38 -0.10 28.65
CA VAL A 158 -5.60 -1.04 27.56
C VAL A 158 -5.17 -2.43 28.02
N LEU A 159 -6.12 -3.38 28.07
CA LEU A 159 -5.87 -4.78 28.47
C LEU A 159 -5.14 -4.91 29.83
N GLY A 160 -5.49 -4.05 30.80
CA GLY A 160 -4.87 -4.03 32.13
C GLY A 160 -3.52 -3.30 32.21
N ALA A 161 -2.96 -2.85 31.08
CA ALA A 161 -1.77 -2.02 31.05
C ALA A 161 -2.12 -0.53 31.07
N THR A 162 -1.44 0.23 31.92
CA THR A 162 -1.58 1.69 31.95
C THR A 162 -0.71 2.30 30.85
N SER A 163 -1.31 3.05 29.94
CA SER A 163 -0.60 3.73 28.86
C SER A 163 -0.32 5.18 29.24
N SER A 164 0.97 5.54 29.28
CA SER A 164 1.42 6.90 29.57
C SER A 164 2.08 7.51 28.34
N CYS A 165 1.60 8.68 27.90
CA CYS A 165 2.34 9.50 26.95
C CYS A 165 3.55 10.12 27.69
N LEU A 166 4.73 10.14 27.05
CA LEU A 166 5.99 10.64 27.63
C LEU A 166 5.83 11.92 28.49
N LYS A 167 5.72 11.73 29.81
CA LYS A 167 5.95 12.70 30.89
C LYS A 167 6.61 11.93 32.05
N LYS A 168 7.94 11.78 31.96
CA LYS A 168 8.89 10.99 32.81
C LYS A 168 8.52 9.49 33.03
N PRO A 169 9.46 8.55 32.83
CA PRO A 169 9.17 7.12 32.97
C PRO A 169 9.41 6.59 34.40
N LEU A 170 8.58 5.64 34.85
CA LEU A 170 8.81 4.80 36.05
C LEU A 170 9.73 3.59 35.71
N SER A 171 10.05 2.78 36.72
CA SER A 171 11.13 1.77 36.71
C SER A 171 10.86 0.47 35.95
N GLU A 172 9.62 0.15 35.58
CA GLU A 172 9.28 -1.02 34.73
C GLU A 172 8.42 -0.56 33.54
N THR A 173 8.97 -0.38 32.34
CA THR A 173 8.19 0.19 31.23
C THR A 173 8.54 -0.37 29.86
N ILE A 174 7.54 -0.43 28.97
CA ILE A 174 7.69 -0.87 27.59
C ILE A 174 7.43 0.32 26.68
N VAL A 175 8.26 0.51 25.66
CA VAL A 175 8.12 1.60 24.70
C VAL A 175 7.42 1.06 23.46
N ILE A 176 6.28 1.67 23.13
CA ILE A 176 5.49 1.36 21.94
C ILE A 176 5.67 2.51 20.96
N ASN A 177 6.28 2.17 19.82
CA ASN A 177 6.53 3.09 18.73
C ASN A 177 5.69 2.67 17.53
N GLU A 178 5.09 3.63 16.83
CA GLU A 178 4.58 3.37 15.49
C GLU A 178 5.65 3.71 14.46
N THR A 179 6.18 2.67 13.84
CA THR A 179 6.99 2.85 12.63
C THR A 179 6.09 2.68 11.42
N LYS A 180 6.06 3.70 10.58
CA LYS A 180 5.46 3.60 9.26
C LYS A 180 6.50 2.94 8.37
N SER A 181 6.28 1.68 7.97
CA SER A 181 7.08 1.06 6.93
C SER A 181 6.71 1.73 5.60
N ALA A 182 7.33 2.88 5.38
CA ALA A 182 7.19 3.64 4.15
C ALA A 182 8.25 3.13 3.19
N ASN A 183 7.83 2.30 2.22
CA ASN A 183 8.55 2.32 0.96
C ASN A 183 8.34 3.73 0.41
N CYS A 184 9.38 4.55 0.45
CA CYS A 184 9.41 5.90 -0.13
C CYS A 184 9.30 5.79 -1.66
N VAL A 185 8.17 5.30 -2.14
CA VAL A 185 7.80 5.35 -3.55
C VAL A 185 7.55 6.83 -3.84
N LYS A 186 8.45 7.41 -4.64
CA LYS A 186 8.43 8.81 -5.06
C LYS A 186 7.07 9.16 -5.65
N ASP A 187 6.18 9.76 -4.86
CA ASP A 187 5.01 10.56 -5.25
C ASP A 187 4.23 10.08 -6.50
N GLU A 188 4.17 8.77 -6.72
CA GLU A 188 3.58 8.15 -7.90
C GLU A 188 2.13 7.82 -7.61
N ARG A 189 1.37 8.92 -7.60
CA ARG A 189 -0.10 9.00 -7.63
C ARG A 189 -0.70 7.91 -8.52
N ARG A 190 -1.99 7.59 -8.30
CA ARG A 190 -3.01 6.84 -9.11
C ARG A 190 -2.69 6.39 -10.55
N LEU A 191 -1.84 7.14 -11.22
CA LEU A 191 -1.32 7.17 -12.58
C LEU A 191 -0.23 6.13 -12.88
N SER A 192 0.61 5.71 -11.92
CA SER A 192 1.63 4.64 -12.10
C SER A 192 0.97 3.31 -12.47
N ARG A 193 -0.06 2.91 -11.73
CA ARG A 193 -0.84 1.68 -11.95
C ARG A 193 -1.24 1.40 -13.41
N LEU A 194 -1.62 2.43 -14.17
CA LEU A 194 -2.01 2.23 -15.57
C LEU A 194 -0.82 1.99 -16.50
N SER A 195 0.34 2.63 -16.27
CA SER A 195 1.55 2.24 -17.03
C SER A 195 2.03 0.87 -16.62
N ASP A 196 1.92 0.53 -15.34
CA ASP A 196 2.50 -0.70 -14.83
C ASP A 196 1.68 -1.91 -15.29
N ILE A 197 0.34 -1.77 -15.35
CA ILE A 197 -0.53 -2.73 -16.04
C ILE A 197 -0.11 -2.87 -17.51
N LEU A 198 0.12 -1.75 -18.20
CA LEU A 198 0.51 -1.76 -19.61
C LEU A 198 1.88 -2.41 -19.82
N ASN A 199 2.85 -2.14 -18.96
CA ASN A 199 4.19 -2.73 -19.01
C ASN A 199 4.13 -4.22 -18.71
N ARG A 200 3.44 -4.66 -17.64
CA ARG A 200 3.24 -6.09 -17.35
C ARG A 200 2.54 -6.84 -18.49
N ILE A 201 1.57 -6.21 -19.13
CA ILE A 201 0.90 -6.80 -20.31
C ILE A 201 1.87 -6.85 -21.50
N LEU A 202 2.67 -5.82 -21.72
CA LEU A 202 3.66 -5.78 -22.79
C LEU A 202 4.74 -6.85 -22.59
N ASP A 203 5.25 -6.98 -21.36
CA ASP A 203 6.22 -7.98 -20.95
C ASP A 203 5.65 -9.39 -21.15
N PHE A 204 4.40 -9.62 -20.74
CA PHE A 204 3.70 -10.89 -20.99
C PHE A 204 3.63 -11.23 -22.48
N LEU A 205 3.22 -10.27 -23.31
CA LEU A 205 3.12 -10.44 -24.75
C LEU A 205 4.50 -10.68 -25.39
N GLU A 206 5.56 -10.04 -24.90
CA GLU A 206 6.93 -10.31 -25.33
C GLU A 206 7.40 -11.72 -24.96
N THR A 207 7.11 -12.21 -23.74
CA THR A 207 7.40 -13.60 -23.35
C THR A 207 6.65 -14.61 -24.21
N CYS A 208 5.37 -14.37 -24.50
CA CYS A 208 4.58 -15.23 -25.38
C CYS A 208 5.11 -15.24 -26.83
N SER A 209 5.50 -14.08 -27.36
CA SER A 209 6.06 -13.95 -28.72
C SER A 209 7.42 -14.65 -28.87
N LYS A 210 8.23 -14.66 -27.81
CA LYS A 210 9.57 -15.27 -27.80
C LYS A 210 9.56 -16.78 -27.50
N GLY A 211 8.38 -17.42 -27.40
CA GLY A 211 8.25 -18.86 -27.14
C GLY A 211 8.77 -19.33 -25.77
N LYS A 212 9.25 -18.42 -24.93
CA LYS A 212 9.73 -18.70 -23.57
C LYS A 212 8.62 -18.33 -22.59
N LEU A 213 7.78 -19.31 -22.25
CA LEU A 213 6.87 -19.26 -21.10
C LEU A 213 7.67 -19.30 -19.79
N VAL A 214 8.54 -18.31 -19.57
CA VAL A 214 9.20 -18.08 -18.28
C VAL A 214 8.76 -16.70 -17.82
N MET A 215 7.55 -16.64 -17.29
CA MET A 215 7.09 -15.49 -16.52
C MET A 215 7.97 -15.42 -15.27
N ARG A 216 8.92 -14.47 -15.25
CA ARG A 216 9.68 -14.16 -14.04
C ARG A 216 8.70 -13.52 -13.05
N LEU A 217 8.17 -14.32 -12.14
CA LEU A 217 7.44 -13.86 -10.95
C LEU A 217 8.40 -13.00 -10.12
N MET A 218 8.42 -11.70 -10.40
CA MET A 218 9.02 -10.73 -9.50
C MET A 218 8.00 -10.43 -8.40
N TYR A 219 8.23 -11.04 -7.24
CA TYR A 219 7.68 -10.62 -5.96
C TYR A 219 8.35 -9.30 -5.54
#